data_AF-A0A6J1UPU2-F1
#
_entry.id   AF-A0A6J1UPU2-F1
#
_cell.length_a   1.000
_cell.length_b   1.000
_cell.length_c   1.000
_cell.angle_alpha   90.00
_cell.angle_beta   90.00
_cell.angle_gamma   90.00
#
_symmetry.space_group_name_H-M   'P 1'
#
loop_
_entity.id
_entity.type
_entity.pdbx_description
1 polymer ?
#
loop_
_entity_poly.entity_id
_entity_poly.type
_entity_poly.pdbx_seq_one_letter_code
_entity_poly.pdbx_strand_id
1 'polypeptide(L)'
;GDTKKNNTVCKEEKDEKKNESKPEKKNNEEGKKEIFVIDPSGNLYYHWLFCITLPVMYNWTMIIARACFDELNHNNLEMWLILDYSADFIYIADMFVRTRTGYLEQGLLVKEKSKLKKRYKETSQFKLDLLSIMPTDLLYFQFGLNYPEIRINRLLRISRMFEFFQQTETRTSYPNIFRISNLVMYIIIIIHWNACMYFSLSKAIGFGTDSWVYPNISHPEFGRLARKYVYSLYWSTLTLTTIGETPPPVQDTEYWFVVVDFLVGVLIFATIVGNIGSMISNMNAAREEFQAKIDAIKQYMQFRNVSKDLEKRVIKWFDYLWTNKKAVNEREVLKYLPDKLRAEIAINVHLETLKKVQIFSDCEAGLLVELVLKLQPQVYSPGDYICRKGDIGREMYIIKEGKLAVVADDGVTQFVVLSDGSYFGEISILNIKGSKAGNRRTANIRSLGYSDLFCLHKDDLMEALIEYPEAKTLLEEKGKQILMKDGLLDLEQANMKRDTENLEQKVSQIEGMLDNLQTRFAKLLAEYSAAQQKLKIRLRQVETIVKPSLEYDFSDLEELQSTSGH
;
A
#
# COMPACT_ATOMS: atom_id res chain seq x y z
N GLY A 1 46.83 33.03 58.65
CA GLY A 1 45.46 33.55 58.83
C GLY A 1 44.79 33.60 57.48
N ASP A 2 44.06 32.54 57.18
CA ASP A 2 42.71 32.54 56.60
C ASP A 2 42.38 33.33 55.32
N THR A 3 42.00 32.50 54.33
CA THR A 3 40.80 32.60 53.48
C THR A 3 40.82 33.39 52.15
N LYS A 4 40.63 32.57 51.09
CA LYS A 4 39.83 32.76 49.86
C LYS A 4 40.44 33.48 48.66
N LYS A 5 41.06 32.65 47.81
CA LYS A 5 41.02 32.71 46.34
C LYS A 5 39.67 32.19 45.81
N ASN A 6 39.32 32.64 44.59
CA ASN A 6 38.23 32.21 43.69
C ASN A 6 36.87 32.90 43.86
N ASN A 7 36.57 33.84 42.95
CA ASN A 7 35.34 33.86 42.16
C ASN A 7 35.44 34.91 41.03
N THR A 8 35.91 34.44 39.89
CA THR A 8 35.65 35.01 38.56
C THR A 8 34.20 34.67 38.17
N VAL A 9 33.58 35.50 37.31
CA VAL A 9 32.19 35.40 36.79
C VAL A 9 31.17 36.18 37.62
N CYS A 10 31.08 37.49 37.35
CA CYS A 10 29.91 38.37 37.53
C CYS A 10 30.25 39.73 36.87
N LYS A 11 30.44 39.69 35.55
CA LYS A 11 30.82 40.85 34.72
C LYS A 11 30.17 40.76 33.32
N GLU A 12 28.92 40.34 33.29
CA GLU A 12 28.00 40.44 32.15
C GLU A 12 26.64 40.84 32.76
N GLU A 13 25.81 41.60 32.05
CA GLU A 13 24.64 42.35 32.55
C GLU A 13 24.94 43.62 33.36
N LYS A 14 25.33 44.72 32.67
CA LYS A 14 24.82 46.09 32.97
C LYS A 14 25.26 47.21 32.01
N ASP A 15 25.67 46.89 30.78
CA ASP A 15 25.96 47.91 29.74
C ASP A 15 25.00 47.82 28.53
N GLU A 16 23.72 47.47 28.78
CA GLU A 16 22.65 47.59 27.79
C GLU A 16 21.67 48.69 28.20
N LYS A 17 21.96 49.94 27.79
CA LYS A 17 20.96 50.94 27.39
C LYS A 17 21.65 52.26 27.03
N LYS A 18 21.39 52.71 25.80
CA LYS A 18 21.77 53.99 25.15
C LYS A 18 23.02 53.92 24.28
N ASN A 19 22.81 53.58 23.01
CA ASN A 19 23.34 54.41 21.94
C ASN A 19 22.37 54.43 20.75
N GLU A 20 22.04 55.65 20.37
CA GLU A 20 21.02 56.05 19.42
C GLU A 20 21.44 55.78 17.96
N SER A 21 20.48 55.21 17.22
CA SER A 21 20.18 55.41 15.79
C SER A 21 21.24 56.07 14.89
N LYS A 22 21.86 55.25 14.03
CA LYS A 22 22.25 55.62 12.67
C LYS A 22 21.57 54.66 11.69
N PRO A 23 21.05 55.12 10.54
CA PRO A 23 20.22 54.28 9.68
C PRO A 23 21.09 53.31 8.90
N GLU A 24 21.04 52.04 9.27
CA GLU A 24 21.48 50.98 8.37
C GLU A 24 20.61 51.00 7.12
N LYS A 25 21.26 50.97 5.96
CA LYS A 25 20.62 50.83 4.66
C LYS A 25 19.71 49.60 4.71
N LYS A 26 18.40 49.83 4.71
CA LYS A 26 17.41 48.82 4.34
C LYS A 26 17.78 48.33 2.94
N ASN A 27 18.51 47.24 2.86
CA ASN A 27 18.38 46.34 1.73
C ASN A 27 16.93 45.89 1.78
N ASN A 28 16.14 46.39 0.83
CA ASN A 28 14.83 45.82 0.54
C ASN A 28 15.07 44.34 0.23
N GLU A 29 14.91 43.47 1.22
CA GLU A 29 14.45 42.11 0.97
C GLU A 29 13.06 42.28 0.36
N GLU A 30 13.03 42.44 -0.96
CA GLU A 30 11.85 42.17 -1.74
C GLU A 30 11.38 40.78 -1.32
N GLY A 31 10.28 40.72 -0.56
CA GLY A 31 9.67 39.46 -0.16
C GLY A 31 9.61 38.56 -1.38
N LYS A 32 10.30 37.41 -1.32
CA LYS A 32 10.31 36.42 -2.40
C LYS A 32 8.84 36.14 -2.71
N LYS A 33 8.32 36.75 -3.79
CA LYS A 33 6.94 36.55 -4.23
C LYS A 33 6.75 35.05 -4.31
N GLU A 34 5.90 34.47 -3.46
CA GLU A 34 5.59 33.05 -3.53
C GLU A 34 5.07 32.77 -4.92
N ILE A 35 5.90 32.13 -5.73
CA ILE A 35 5.57 31.85 -7.11
C ILE A 35 4.51 30.76 -7.08
N PHE A 36 3.36 31.04 -7.70
CA PHE A 36 2.35 30.02 -7.96
C PHE A 36 2.96 28.90 -8.83
N VAL A 37 3.13 27.73 -8.20
CA VAL A 37 3.58 26.46 -8.79
C VAL A 37 2.48 25.45 -8.56
N ILE A 38 2.13 24.74 -9.62
CA ILE A 38 1.05 23.74 -9.56
C ILE A 38 1.68 22.42 -9.15
N ASP A 39 1.21 21.88 -8.02
CA ASP A 39 1.60 20.56 -7.56
C ASP A 39 0.93 19.49 -8.45
N PRO A 40 1.70 18.62 -9.13
CA PRO A 40 1.14 17.53 -9.95
C PRO A 40 0.28 16.54 -9.14
N SER A 41 0.51 16.43 -7.83
CA SER A 41 -0.29 15.60 -6.92
C SER A 41 -1.53 16.32 -6.38
N GLY A 42 -1.62 17.64 -6.57
CA GLY A 42 -2.69 18.47 -6.04
C GLY A 42 -4.02 18.31 -6.78
N ASN A 43 -5.12 18.68 -6.12
CA ASN A 43 -6.46 18.65 -6.73
C ASN A 43 -6.60 19.64 -7.89
N LEU A 44 -5.93 20.80 -7.84
CA LEU A 44 -5.99 21.78 -8.92
C LEU A 44 -5.52 21.19 -10.26
N TYR A 45 -4.40 20.47 -10.24
CA TYR A 45 -3.85 19.83 -11.44
C TYR A 45 -4.79 18.75 -11.99
N TYR A 46 -5.39 17.95 -11.10
CA TYR A 46 -6.37 16.94 -11.48
C TYR A 46 -7.62 17.54 -12.16
N HIS A 47 -8.22 18.59 -11.60
CA HIS A 47 -9.37 19.26 -12.22
C HIS A 47 -8.97 19.92 -13.55
N TRP A 48 -7.76 20.47 -13.63
CA TRP A 48 -7.23 21.02 -14.87
C TRP A 48 -7.09 19.93 -15.95
N LEU A 49 -6.55 18.76 -15.60
CA LEU A 49 -6.47 17.61 -16.51
C LEU A 49 -7.85 17.21 -17.03
N PHE A 50 -8.88 17.18 -16.16
CA PHE A 50 -10.25 16.96 -16.59
C PHE A 50 -10.70 18.00 -17.62
N CYS A 51 -10.48 19.29 -17.36
CA CYS A 51 -10.77 20.37 -18.33
C CYS A 51 -10.06 20.19 -19.67
N ILE A 52 -8.84 19.60 -19.71
CA ILE A 52 -8.11 19.32 -20.95
C ILE A 52 -8.69 18.11 -21.69
N THR A 53 -9.24 17.12 -21.00
CA THR A 53 -9.81 15.95 -21.67
C THR A 53 -11.02 16.29 -22.55
N LEU A 54 -11.79 17.32 -22.19
CA LEU A 54 -12.93 17.81 -22.98
C LEU A 54 -12.54 18.23 -24.42
N PRO A 55 -11.61 19.18 -24.64
CA PRO A 55 -11.16 19.53 -25.99
C PRO A 55 -10.43 18.38 -26.70
N VAL A 56 -9.74 17.48 -25.99
CA VAL A 56 -9.14 16.29 -26.64
C VAL A 56 -10.23 15.40 -27.22
N MET A 57 -11.25 15.06 -26.44
CA MET A 57 -12.38 14.22 -26.87
C MET A 57 -13.21 14.89 -27.97
N TYR A 58 -13.42 16.21 -27.85
CA TYR A 58 -14.05 17.02 -28.89
C TYR A 58 -13.31 16.91 -30.21
N ASN A 59 -12.00 17.18 -30.24
CA ASN A 59 -11.21 17.12 -31.47
C ASN A 59 -11.16 15.70 -32.05
N TRP A 60 -10.99 14.68 -31.21
CA TRP A 60 -10.94 13.27 -31.61
C TRP A 60 -12.23 12.74 -32.22
N THR A 61 -13.38 13.33 -31.90
CA THR A 61 -14.68 12.91 -32.45
C THR A 61 -15.16 13.85 -33.56
N MET A 62 -15.07 15.15 -33.36
CA MET A 62 -15.70 16.11 -34.27
C MET A 62 -14.87 16.42 -35.52
N ILE A 63 -13.53 16.34 -35.49
CA ILE A 63 -12.72 16.64 -36.69
C ILE A 63 -13.04 15.63 -37.80
N ILE A 64 -12.98 14.33 -37.50
CA ILE A 64 -13.26 13.28 -38.48
C ILE A 64 -14.72 13.29 -38.92
N ALA A 65 -15.67 13.47 -37.98
CA ALA A 65 -17.09 13.56 -38.31
C ALA A 65 -17.39 14.72 -39.26
N ARG A 66 -16.83 15.91 -39.00
CA ARG A 66 -17.03 17.09 -39.85
C ARG A 66 -16.34 16.96 -41.21
N ALA A 67 -15.21 16.26 -41.29
CA ALA A 67 -14.51 16.00 -42.54
C ALA A 67 -15.28 15.00 -43.44
N CYS A 68 -15.93 14.00 -42.85
CA CYS A 68 -16.66 12.98 -43.62
C CYS A 68 -18.12 13.37 -43.91
N PHE A 69 -18.77 14.15 -43.04
CA PHE A 69 -20.16 14.58 -43.18
C PHE A 69 -20.24 16.10 -43.41
N ASP A 70 -20.05 16.56 -44.65
CA ASP A 70 -19.96 17.99 -45.01
C ASP A 70 -21.15 18.83 -44.49
N GLU A 71 -22.37 18.29 -44.54
CA GLU A 71 -23.59 18.94 -44.05
C GLU A 71 -23.48 19.35 -42.58
N LEU A 72 -22.76 18.57 -41.76
CA LEU A 72 -22.50 18.88 -40.36
C LEU A 72 -21.64 20.14 -40.22
N ASN A 73 -20.64 20.31 -41.07
CA ASN A 73 -19.76 21.47 -41.06
C ASN A 73 -20.46 22.72 -41.60
N HIS A 74 -21.18 22.59 -42.72
CA HIS A 74 -21.81 23.73 -43.41
C HIS A 74 -22.98 24.34 -42.63
N ASN A 75 -23.84 23.51 -42.02
CA ASN A 75 -25.06 24.02 -41.38
C ASN A 75 -24.77 24.91 -40.15
N ASN A 76 -23.66 24.65 -39.44
CA ASN A 76 -23.35 25.29 -38.15
C ASN A 76 -21.91 25.84 -38.08
N LEU A 77 -21.35 26.34 -39.20
CA LEU A 77 -19.94 26.72 -39.31
C LEU A 77 -19.46 27.69 -38.21
N GLU A 78 -20.24 28.71 -37.89
CA GLU A 78 -19.89 29.72 -36.87
C GLU A 78 -19.72 29.09 -35.48
N MET A 79 -20.65 28.22 -35.09
CA MET A 79 -20.60 27.50 -33.81
C MET A 79 -19.34 26.63 -33.74
N TRP A 80 -19.01 25.95 -34.84
CA TRP A 80 -17.82 25.11 -34.89
C TRP A 80 -16.53 25.89 -34.75
N LEU A 81 -16.41 27.04 -35.41
CA LEU A 81 -15.24 27.90 -35.26
C LEU A 81 -15.07 28.39 -33.82
N ILE A 82 -16.16 28.76 -33.14
CA ILE A 82 -16.13 29.16 -31.72
C ILE A 82 -15.59 28.01 -30.85
N LEU A 83 -16.11 26.80 -31.05
CA LEU A 83 -15.67 25.62 -30.29
C LEU A 83 -14.21 25.25 -30.58
N ASP A 84 -13.81 25.27 -31.85
CA ASP A 84 -12.45 24.99 -32.32
C ASP A 84 -11.43 25.94 -31.66
N TYR A 85 -11.67 27.25 -31.71
CA TYR A 85 -10.76 28.23 -31.12
C TYR A 85 -10.83 28.26 -29.59
N SER A 86 -11.96 27.90 -28.99
CA SER A 86 -12.04 27.69 -27.53
C SER A 86 -11.16 26.51 -27.08
N ALA A 87 -11.13 25.43 -27.85
CA ALA A 87 -10.27 24.27 -27.58
C ALA A 87 -8.78 24.64 -27.74
N ASP A 88 -8.42 25.39 -28.78
CA ASP A 88 -7.05 25.89 -28.98
C ASP A 88 -6.61 26.81 -27.83
N PHE A 89 -7.49 27.70 -27.35
CA PHE A 89 -7.21 28.55 -26.19
C PHE A 89 -6.89 27.71 -24.94
N ILE A 90 -7.66 26.65 -24.69
CA ILE A 90 -7.44 25.73 -23.57
C ILE A 90 -6.08 25.00 -23.72
N TYR A 91 -5.70 24.59 -24.93
CA TYR A 91 -4.39 23.98 -25.19
C TYR A 91 -3.22 24.93 -24.95
N ILE A 92 -3.35 26.19 -25.35
CA ILE A 92 -2.34 27.24 -25.08
C ILE A 92 -2.22 27.47 -23.56
N ALA A 93 -3.36 27.61 -22.87
CA ALA A 93 -3.39 27.76 -21.42
C ALA A 93 -2.71 26.58 -20.71
N ASP A 94 -2.88 25.36 -21.23
CA ASP A 94 -2.25 24.18 -20.67
C ASP A 94 -0.73 24.16 -20.86
N MET A 95 -0.22 24.63 -22.00
CA MET A 95 1.22 24.81 -22.18
C MET A 95 1.78 25.79 -21.13
N PHE A 96 1.03 26.86 -20.81
CA PHE A 96 1.41 27.78 -19.73
C PHE A 96 1.39 27.10 -18.36
N VAL A 97 0.34 26.34 -18.04
CA VAL A 97 0.22 25.56 -16.80
C VAL A 97 1.42 24.62 -16.64
N ARG A 98 1.83 23.93 -17.71
CA ARG A 98 2.98 23.02 -17.68
C ARG A 98 4.33 23.68 -17.48
N THR A 99 4.51 24.94 -17.89
CA THR A 99 5.71 25.70 -17.50
C THR A 99 5.78 26.00 -16.00
N ARG A 100 4.68 25.79 -15.27
CA ARG A 100 4.52 26.05 -13.83
C ARG A 100 4.20 24.79 -13.02
N THR A 101 4.12 23.62 -13.64
CA THR A 101 3.91 22.35 -12.94
C THR A 101 5.22 21.91 -12.28
N GLY A 102 5.18 21.67 -10.98
CA GLY A 102 6.34 21.20 -10.21
C GLY A 102 6.70 19.75 -10.54
N TYR A 103 7.93 19.37 -10.21
CA TYR A 103 8.37 17.97 -10.23
C TYR A 103 9.15 17.67 -8.95
N LEU A 104 9.28 16.40 -8.61
CA LEU A 104 10.05 15.96 -7.45
C LEU A 104 11.52 15.76 -7.83
N GLU A 105 12.41 16.41 -7.10
CA GLU A 105 13.87 16.20 -7.17
C GLU A 105 14.35 15.89 -5.75
N GLN A 106 14.96 14.72 -5.55
CA GLN A 106 15.35 14.23 -4.21
C GLN A 106 14.20 14.21 -3.18
N GLY A 107 12.97 13.97 -3.64
CA GLY A 107 11.77 13.96 -2.79
C GLY A 107 11.21 15.34 -2.43
N LEU A 108 11.84 16.43 -2.90
CA LEU A 108 11.36 17.80 -2.69
C LEU A 108 10.72 18.36 -3.96
N LEU A 109 9.59 19.05 -3.80
CA LEU A 109 8.92 19.71 -4.92
C LEU A 109 9.72 20.93 -5.37
N VAL A 110 10.28 20.87 -6.58
CA VAL A 110 11.03 21.98 -7.18
C VAL A 110 10.06 23.09 -7.62
N LYS A 111 10.28 24.32 -7.13
CA LYS A 111 9.41 25.48 -7.40
C LYS A 111 10.06 26.55 -8.30
N GLU A 112 11.31 26.36 -8.73
CA GLU A 112 12.05 27.34 -9.52
C GLU A 112 11.60 27.41 -10.99
N LYS A 113 11.06 28.56 -11.43
CA LYS A 113 10.53 28.76 -12.81
C LYS A 113 11.50 28.39 -13.94
N SER A 114 12.79 28.68 -13.78
CA SER A 114 13.82 28.40 -14.79
C SER A 114 14.01 26.90 -14.99
N LYS A 115 14.10 26.15 -13.88
CA LYS A 115 14.21 24.69 -13.87
C LYS A 115 12.96 24.03 -14.47
N LEU A 116 11.76 24.47 -14.05
CA LEU A 116 10.49 23.94 -14.59
C LEU A 116 10.37 24.14 -16.11
N LYS A 117 10.65 25.35 -16.61
CA LYS A 117 10.63 25.65 -18.05
C LYS A 117 11.65 24.84 -18.83
N LYS A 118 12.88 24.72 -18.31
CA LYS A 118 13.95 23.95 -18.95
C LYS A 118 13.54 22.47 -19.07
N ARG A 119 13.08 21.88 -17.96
CA ARG A 119 12.62 20.49 -17.92
C ARG A 119 11.47 20.21 -18.89
N TYR A 120 10.48 21.10 -18.96
CA TYR A 120 9.36 20.96 -19.89
C TYR A 120 9.84 20.99 -21.35
N LYS A 121 10.69 21.95 -21.72
CA LYS A 121 11.26 22.07 -23.08
C LYS A 121 12.11 20.88 -23.50
N GLU A 122 12.80 20.25 -22.56
CA GLU A 122 13.61 19.04 -22.80
C GLU A 122 12.76 17.78 -22.98
N THR A 123 11.51 17.79 -22.52
CA THR A 123 10.62 16.62 -22.62
C THR A 123 10.03 16.51 -24.02
N SER A 124 9.97 15.30 -24.59
CA SER A 124 9.33 15.04 -25.90
C SER A 124 7.88 15.53 -25.99
N GLN A 125 7.20 15.61 -24.85
CA GLN A 125 5.86 16.16 -24.73
C GLN A 125 5.75 17.60 -25.24
N PHE A 126 6.76 18.45 -25.01
CA PHE A 126 6.75 19.83 -25.50
C PHE A 126 6.71 19.88 -27.04
N LYS A 127 7.39 18.94 -27.71
CA LYS A 127 7.34 18.84 -29.18
C LYS A 127 5.94 18.48 -29.67
N LEU A 128 5.28 17.51 -29.02
CA LEU A 128 3.90 17.15 -29.35
C LEU A 128 2.93 18.32 -29.10
N ASP A 129 3.10 19.04 -27.99
CA ASP A 129 2.27 20.19 -27.66
C ASP A 129 2.44 21.32 -28.69
N LEU A 130 3.67 21.60 -29.12
CA LEU A 130 3.97 22.60 -30.14
C LEU A 130 3.40 22.22 -31.51
N LEU A 131 3.53 20.96 -31.91
CA LEU A 131 2.93 20.47 -33.16
C LEU A 131 1.40 20.51 -33.13
N SER A 132 0.79 20.24 -31.96
CA SER A 132 -0.66 20.23 -31.80
C SER A 132 -1.33 21.60 -31.92
N ILE A 133 -0.58 22.68 -31.64
CA ILE A 133 -1.09 24.06 -31.70
C ILE A 133 -0.58 24.84 -32.92
N MET A 134 0.16 24.18 -33.80
CA MET A 134 0.61 24.80 -35.04
C MET A 134 -0.61 25.32 -35.82
N PRO A 135 -0.61 26.60 -36.27
CA PRO A 135 -1.79 27.25 -36.86
C PRO A 135 -2.01 26.79 -38.30
N THR A 136 -2.30 25.50 -38.49
CA THR A 136 -2.61 24.94 -39.82
C THR A 136 -3.88 25.55 -40.41
N ASP A 137 -4.73 26.16 -39.58
CA ASP A 137 -5.95 26.88 -39.99
C ASP A 137 -5.67 28.04 -40.95
N LEU A 138 -4.43 28.57 -40.98
CA LEU A 138 -4.06 29.58 -41.98
C LEU A 138 -4.20 29.05 -43.42
N LEU A 139 -4.16 27.73 -43.59
CA LEU A 139 -4.42 27.09 -44.89
C LEU A 139 -5.89 27.24 -45.33
N TYR A 140 -6.83 27.59 -44.44
CA TYR A 140 -8.20 27.92 -44.84
C TYR A 140 -8.28 29.14 -45.78
N PHE A 141 -7.30 30.06 -45.74
CA PHE A 141 -7.26 31.17 -46.70
C PHE A 141 -6.99 30.69 -48.14
N GLN A 142 -6.33 29.54 -48.31
CA GLN A 142 -6.00 28.98 -49.62
C GLN A 142 -7.01 27.92 -50.08
N PHE A 143 -7.43 27.02 -49.18
CA PHE A 143 -8.31 25.90 -49.51
C PHE A 143 -9.79 26.17 -49.23
N GLY A 144 -10.12 27.21 -48.46
CA GLY A 144 -11.48 27.52 -48.02
C GLY A 144 -11.89 26.80 -46.73
N LEU A 145 -12.99 27.25 -46.11
CA LEU A 145 -13.46 26.82 -44.78
C LEU A 145 -14.14 25.43 -44.75
N ASN A 146 -14.16 24.73 -45.89
CA ASN A 146 -14.89 23.48 -46.07
C ASN A 146 -14.07 22.23 -45.74
N TYR A 147 -12.82 22.39 -45.31
CA TYR A 147 -11.88 21.29 -45.08
C TYR A 147 -11.42 21.19 -43.60
N PRO A 148 -12.29 20.74 -42.67
CA PRO A 148 -11.97 20.60 -41.24
C PRO A 148 -10.74 19.73 -40.95
N GLU A 149 -10.39 18.80 -41.83
CA GLU A 149 -9.26 17.88 -41.71
C GLU A 149 -7.90 18.59 -41.63
N ILE A 150 -7.80 19.86 -42.06
CA ILE A 150 -6.60 20.69 -41.89
C ILE A 150 -6.21 20.79 -40.40
N ARG A 151 -7.16 20.62 -39.48
CA ARG A 151 -6.95 20.65 -38.02
C ARG A 151 -6.49 19.32 -37.43
N ILE A 152 -6.18 18.29 -38.21
CA ILE A 152 -5.82 16.95 -37.71
C ILE A 152 -4.62 16.95 -36.73
N ASN A 153 -3.75 17.96 -36.81
CA ASN A 153 -2.63 18.13 -35.87
C ASN A 153 -3.09 18.24 -34.39
N ARG A 154 -4.32 18.67 -34.13
CA ARG A 154 -4.89 18.79 -32.77
C ARG A 154 -5.07 17.44 -32.08
N LEU A 155 -5.06 16.33 -32.82
CA LEU A 155 -5.18 14.97 -32.27
C LEU A 155 -3.94 14.52 -31.47
N LEU A 156 -2.79 15.16 -31.70
CA LEU A 156 -1.52 14.84 -31.02
C LEU A 156 -1.55 15.09 -29.50
N ARG A 157 -2.60 15.76 -29.01
CA ARG A 157 -2.84 16.06 -27.59
C ARG A 157 -3.37 14.88 -26.76
N ILE A 158 -3.54 13.69 -27.35
CA ILE A 158 -4.10 12.50 -26.68
C ILE A 158 -3.34 12.08 -25.41
N SER A 159 -2.03 12.35 -25.34
CA SER A 159 -1.19 12.10 -24.15
C SER A 159 -1.79 12.64 -22.85
N ARG A 160 -2.50 13.76 -22.90
CA ARG A 160 -3.13 14.38 -21.72
C ARG A 160 -4.34 13.64 -21.21
N MET A 161 -5.09 13.05 -22.12
CA MET A 161 -6.22 12.21 -21.75
C MET A 161 -5.73 10.95 -21.03
N PHE A 162 -4.65 10.32 -21.51
CA PHE A 162 -4.06 9.17 -20.83
C PHE A 162 -3.53 9.52 -19.44
N GLU A 163 -2.91 10.70 -19.28
CA GLU A 163 -2.48 11.18 -17.96
C GLU A 163 -3.67 11.37 -17.00
N PHE A 164 -4.77 11.96 -17.48
CA PHE A 164 -6.00 12.08 -16.69
C PHE A 164 -6.57 10.72 -16.29
N PHE A 165 -6.62 9.76 -17.23
CA PHE A 165 -7.12 8.42 -16.94
C PHE A 165 -6.27 7.71 -15.89
N GLN A 166 -4.95 7.78 -16.01
CA GLN A 166 -4.06 7.20 -15.01
C GLN A 166 -4.27 7.82 -13.62
N GLN A 167 -4.40 9.14 -13.53
CA GLN A 167 -4.68 9.79 -12.24
C GLN A 167 -6.05 9.40 -11.68
N THR A 168 -7.08 9.37 -12.53
CA THR A 168 -8.44 9.02 -12.13
C THR A 168 -8.51 7.58 -11.62
N GLU A 169 -7.82 6.66 -12.29
CA GLU A 169 -7.72 5.25 -11.89
C GLU A 169 -7.09 5.07 -10.50
N THR A 170 -6.05 5.84 -10.18
CA THR A 170 -5.41 5.78 -8.85
C THR A 170 -6.23 6.45 -7.74
N ARG A 171 -7.13 7.39 -8.08
CA ARG A 171 -7.94 8.15 -7.11
C ARG A 171 -9.32 7.53 -6.86
N THR A 172 -9.87 6.82 -7.83
CA THR A 172 -11.19 6.22 -7.70
C THR A 172 -11.19 5.05 -6.73
N SER A 173 -12.25 4.92 -5.94
CA SER A 173 -12.48 3.73 -5.10
C SER A 173 -12.88 2.50 -5.93
N TYR A 174 -13.20 2.68 -7.22
CA TYR A 174 -13.67 1.63 -8.12
C TYR A 174 -12.85 1.56 -9.42
N PRO A 175 -11.56 1.17 -9.36
CA PRO A 175 -10.66 1.20 -10.51
C PRO A 175 -11.11 0.26 -11.65
N ASN A 176 -11.66 -0.92 -11.33
CA ASN A 176 -12.12 -1.87 -12.35
C ASN A 176 -13.29 -1.33 -13.20
N ILE A 177 -14.25 -0.64 -12.58
CA ILE A 177 -15.38 -0.02 -13.31
C ILE A 177 -14.86 1.08 -14.24
N PHE A 178 -13.92 1.89 -13.76
CA PHE A 178 -13.30 2.94 -14.57
C PHE A 178 -12.52 2.38 -15.77
N ARG A 179 -11.75 1.30 -15.59
CA ARG A 179 -11.06 0.60 -16.68
C ARG A 179 -12.03 0.08 -17.75
N ILE A 180 -13.14 -0.54 -17.32
CA ILE A 180 -14.19 -1.02 -18.24
C ILE A 180 -14.81 0.17 -19.01
N SER A 181 -15.10 1.27 -18.32
CA SER A 181 -15.66 2.48 -18.95
C SER A 181 -14.71 3.08 -20.00
N ASN A 182 -13.42 3.17 -19.72
CA ASN A 182 -12.42 3.64 -20.68
C ASN A 182 -12.32 2.71 -21.88
N LEU A 183 -12.36 1.39 -21.67
CA LEU A 183 -12.33 0.41 -22.74
C LEU A 183 -13.57 0.55 -23.66
N VAL A 184 -14.76 0.67 -23.09
CA VAL A 184 -16.00 0.91 -23.85
C VAL A 184 -15.91 2.23 -24.63
N MET A 185 -15.36 3.29 -24.03
CA MET A 185 -15.15 4.55 -24.72
C MET A 185 -14.19 4.40 -25.92
N TYR A 186 -13.07 3.68 -25.78
CA TYR A 186 -12.16 3.42 -26.91
C TYR A 186 -12.85 2.67 -28.05
N ILE A 187 -13.70 1.68 -27.73
CA ILE A 187 -14.49 0.93 -28.72
C ILE A 187 -15.41 1.88 -29.49
N ILE A 188 -16.15 2.72 -28.79
CA ILE A 188 -17.08 3.67 -29.41
C ILE A 188 -16.33 4.64 -30.33
N ILE A 189 -15.15 5.13 -29.93
CA ILE A 189 -14.32 6.00 -30.77
C ILE A 189 -13.85 5.26 -32.03
N ILE A 190 -13.37 4.01 -31.91
CA ILE A 190 -12.90 3.23 -33.07
C ILE A 190 -14.05 2.99 -34.06
N ILE A 191 -15.22 2.56 -33.56
CA ILE A 191 -16.43 2.37 -34.38
C ILE A 191 -16.84 3.68 -35.04
N HIS A 192 -16.79 4.80 -34.31
CA HIS A 192 -17.09 6.12 -34.86
C HIS A 192 -16.14 6.50 -36.01
N TRP A 193 -14.84 6.30 -35.85
CA TRP A 193 -13.83 6.58 -36.88
C TRP A 193 -14.05 5.71 -38.12
N ASN A 194 -14.28 4.41 -37.93
CA ASN A 194 -14.53 3.49 -39.04
C ASN A 194 -15.85 3.79 -39.76
N ALA A 195 -16.91 4.18 -39.04
CA ALA A 195 -18.15 4.66 -39.64
C ALA A 195 -17.93 5.90 -40.52
N CYS A 196 -17.12 6.86 -40.06
CA CYS A 196 -16.78 8.05 -40.84
C CYS A 196 -15.97 7.67 -42.11
N MET A 197 -15.00 6.78 -41.98
CA MET A 197 -14.21 6.28 -43.12
C MET A 197 -15.07 5.55 -44.15
N TYR A 198 -15.98 4.67 -43.72
CA TYR A 198 -16.95 3.98 -44.59
C TYR A 198 -17.82 4.97 -45.37
N PHE A 199 -18.38 5.97 -44.69
CA PHE A 199 -19.20 6.99 -45.34
C PHE A 199 -18.39 7.83 -46.35
N SER A 200 -17.17 8.22 -45.98
CA SER A 200 -16.28 8.98 -46.86
C SER A 200 -15.87 8.17 -48.10
N LEU A 201 -15.61 6.86 -47.95
CA LEU A 201 -15.28 5.98 -49.07
C LEU A 201 -16.49 5.79 -49.99
N SER A 202 -17.68 5.58 -49.41
CA SER A 202 -18.95 5.52 -50.17
C SER A 202 -19.20 6.80 -50.95
N LYS A 203 -18.87 7.97 -50.39
CA LYS A 203 -18.97 9.27 -51.06
C LYS A 203 -17.99 9.38 -52.24
N ALA A 204 -16.78 8.87 -52.08
CA ALA A 204 -15.74 8.92 -53.11
C ALA A 204 -16.04 8.01 -54.30
N ILE A 205 -16.64 6.83 -54.06
CA ILE A 205 -17.08 5.89 -55.10
C ILE A 205 -18.37 6.39 -55.77
N GLY A 206 -19.30 6.92 -54.96
CA GLY A 206 -20.60 7.43 -55.38
C GLY A 206 -21.72 6.74 -54.61
N PHE A 207 -22.70 7.51 -54.13
CA PHE A 207 -23.79 6.93 -53.35
C PHE A 207 -24.76 6.11 -54.22
N GLY A 208 -25.05 4.89 -53.78
CA GLY A 208 -25.97 3.97 -54.46
C GLY A 208 -25.49 3.45 -55.82
N THR A 209 -24.19 3.50 -56.11
CA THR A 209 -23.61 2.91 -57.33
C THR A 209 -23.69 1.38 -57.34
N ASP A 210 -23.64 0.78 -56.15
CA ASP A 210 -23.67 -0.66 -55.92
C ASP A 210 -24.34 -0.96 -54.57
N SER A 211 -24.37 -2.24 -54.19
CA SER A 211 -25.03 -2.73 -52.97
C SER A 211 -24.25 -2.47 -51.68
N TRP A 212 -22.94 -2.17 -51.76
CA TRP A 212 -22.07 -2.05 -50.58
C TRP A 212 -21.98 -0.61 -50.08
N VAL A 213 -21.87 0.34 -51.00
CA VAL A 213 -21.80 1.77 -50.67
C VAL A 213 -23.07 2.26 -49.97
N TYR A 214 -22.96 3.41 -49.28
CA TYR A 214 -24.12 4.07 -48.70
C TYR A 214 -25.24 4.28 -49.74
N PRO A 215 -26.52 3.98 -49.39
CA PRO A 215 -27.64 4.09 -50.32
C PRO A 215 -27.81 5.49 -50.92
N ASN A 216 -28.47 5.55 -52.09
CA ASN A 216 -28.63 6.81 -52.80
C ASN A 216 -29.36 7.88 -51.94
N ILE A 217 -28.65 8.98 -51.68
CA ILE A 217 -29.11 10.12 -50.87
C ILE A 217 -30.29 10.88 -51.47
N SER A 218 -30.57 10.71 -52.78
CA SER A 218 -31.75 11.30 -53.42
C SER A 218 -33.07 10.74 -52.88
N HIS A 219 -33.04 9.54 -52.27
CA HIS A 219 -34.19 9.02 -51.55
C HIS A 219 -34.36 9.76 -50.21
N PRO A 220 -35.55 10.32 -49.92
CA PRO A 220 -35.78 11.14 -48.72
C PRO A 220 -35.44 10.44 -47.40
N GLU A 221 -35.50 9.11 -47.34
CA GLU A 221 -35.12 8.34 -46.16
C GLU A 221 -33.61 8.40 -45.87
N PHE A 222 -32.76 8.33 -46.90
CA PHE A 222 -31.31 8.27 -46.80
C PHE A 222 -30.62 9.65 -46.92
N GLY A 223 -31.37 10.69 -47.28
CA GLY A 223 -30.82 12.05 -47.37
C GLY A 223 -30.54 12.72 -46.02
N ARG A 224 -31.18 12.31 -44.93
CA ARG A 224 -31.05 12.96 -43.61
C ARG A 224 -29.68 12.70 -42.96
N LEU A 225 -29.01 13.74 -42.46
CA LEU A 225 -27.72 13.64 -41.76
C LEU A 225 -27.72 12.58 -40.65
N ALA A 226 -28.75 12.56 -39.81
CA ALA A 226 -28.88 11.56 -38.75
C ALA A 226 -28.94 10.14 -39.30
N ARG A 227 -29.62 9.92 -40.43
CA ARG A 227 -29.70 8.60 -41.08
C ARG A 227 -28.35 8.19 -41.66
N LYS A 228 -27.65 9.12 -42.31
CA LYS A 228 -26.29 8.89 -42.84
C LYS A 228 -25.36 8.39 -41.74
N TYR A 229 -25.29 9.14 -40.63
CA TYR A 229 -24.44 8.77 -39.50
C TYR A 229 -24.85 7.44 -38.83
N VAL A 230 -26.14 7.27 -38.50
CA VAL A 230 -26.62 6.06 -37.80
C VAL A 230 -26.43 4.80 -38.62
N TYR A 231 -26.67 4.86 -39.94
CA TYR A 231 -26.46 3.72 -40.82
C TYR A 231 -24.98 3.37 -40.93
N SER A 232 -24.10 4.36 -41.12
CA SER A 232 -22.65 4.12 -41.16
C SER A 232 -22.12 3.57 -39.84
N LEU A 233 -22.65 4.03 -38.70
CA LEU A 233 -22.32 3.51 -37.38
C LEU A 233 -22.79 2.06 -37.20
N TYR A 234 -24.00 1.74 -37.68
CA TYR A 234 -24.53 0.39 -37.69
C TYR A 234 -23.66 -0.55 -38.55
N TRP A 235 -23.33 -0.14 -39.78
CA TRP A 235 -22.44 -0.88 -40.66
C TRP A 235 -21.09 -1.14 -40.01
N SER A 236 -20.44 -0.09 -39.48
CA SER A 236 -19.14 -0.22 -38.83
C SER A 236 -19.19 -1.11 -37.59
N THR A 237 -20.30 -1.09 -36.84
CA THR A 237 -20.46 -1.94 -35.66
C THR A 237 -20.51 -3.40 -36.07
N LEU A 238 -21.29 -3.76 -37.09
CA LEU A 238 -21.40 -5.13 -37.58
C LEU A 238 -20.08 -5.68 -38.11
N THR A 239 -19.31 -4.85 -38.84
CA THR A 239 -18.01 -5.25 -39.40
C THR A 239 -16.97 -5.45 -38.29
N LEU A 240 -16.79 -4.46 -37.40
CA LEU A 240 -15.77 -4.53 -36.35
C LEU A 240 -16.08 -5.53 -35.23
N THR A 241 -17.36 -5.84 -35.00
CA THR A 241 -17.77 -6.89 -34.05
C THR A 241 -17.86 -8.27 -34.68
N THR A 242 -17.51 -8.40 -35.97
CA THR A 242 -17.47 -9.67 -36.71
C THR A 242 -18.81 -10.41 -36.81
N ILE A 243 -19.93 -9.70 -36.63
CA ILE A 243 -21.29 -10.25 -36.82
C ILE A 243 -21.58 -10.44 -38.32
N GLY A 244 -21.11 -9.50 -39.15
CA GLY A 244 -20.93 -9.73 -40.60
C GLY A 244 -22.18 -9.70 -41.49
N GLU A 245 -23.35 -9.27 -41.00
CA GLU A 245 -24.56 -9.12 -41.84
C GLU A 245 -24.57 -7.83 -42.69
N THR A 246 -23.47 -7.55 -43.38
CA THR A 246 -23.35 -6.40 -44.29
C THR A 246 -23.37 -6.85 -45.75
N PRO A 247 -23.87 -6.03 -46.69
CA PRO A 247 -23.77 -6.34 -48.12
C PRO A 247 -22.32 -6.65 -48.51
N PRO A 248 -22.07 -7.58 -49.45
CA PRO A 248 -20.72 -7.89 -49.90
C PRO A 248 -20.14 -6.75 -50.75
N PRO A 249 -18.82 -6.49 -50.68
CA PRO A 249 -18.15 -5.55 -51.57
C PRO A 249 -18.24 -6.01 -53.04
N VAL A 250 -18.28 -5.05 -53.95
CA VAL A 250 -18.42 -5.24 -55.39
C VAL A 250 -17.15 -4.83 -56.14
N GLN A 251 -16.46 -3.78 -55.69
CA GLN A 251 -15.24 -3.24 -56.33
C GLN A 251 -13.96 -3.61 -55.58
N ASP A 252 -12.82 -3.70 -56.30
CA ASP A 252 -11.52 -4.06 -55.71
C ASP A 252 -11.11 -3.16 -54.53
N THR A 253 -11.42 -1.85 -54.61
CA THR A 253 -11.16 -0.89 -53.52
C THR A 253 -11.96 -1.19 -52.26
N GLU A 254 -13.20 -1.67 -52.43
CA GLU A 254 -14.08 -2.05 -51.33
C GLU A 254 -13.61 -3.36 -50.71
N TYR A 255 -13.19 -4.33 -51.54
CA TYR A 255 -12.58 -5.58 -51.05
C TYR A 255 -11.34 -5.29 -50.20
N TRP A 256 -10.43 -4.43 -50.65
CA TRP A 256 -9.25 -4.05 -49.86
C TRP A 256 -9.63 -3.40 -48.53
N PHE A 257 -10.60 -2.47 -48.54
CA PHE A 257 -11.06 -1.81 -47.33
C PHE A 257 -11.67 -2.80 -46.34
N VAL A 258 -12.59 -3.66 -46.79
CA VAL A 258 -13.26 -4.66 -45.96
C VAL A 258 -12.30 -5.71 -45.40
N VAL A 259 -11.31 -6.15 -46.19
CA VAL A 259 -10.27 -7.09 -45.71
C VAL A 259 -9.44 -6.48 -44.59
N VAL A 260 -8.99 -5.22 -44.76
CA VAL A 260 -8.25 -4.51 -43.72
C VAL A 260 -9.11 -4.31 -42.48
N ASP A 261 -10.37 -3.90 -42.65
CA ASP A 261 -11.30 -3.66 -41.54
C ASP A 261 -11.61 -4.95 -40.76
N PHE A 262 -11.80 -6.09 -41.44
CA PHE A 262 -11.96 -7.38 -40.75
C PHE A 262 -10.72 -7.81 -39.99
N LEU A 263 -9.51 -7.65 -40.56
CA LEU A 263 -8.27 -7.99 -39.86
C LEU A 263 -8.08 -7.14 -38.60
N VAL A 264 -8.29 -5.83 -38.72
CA VAL A 264 -8.20 -4.89 -37.60
C VAL A 264 -9.31 -5.17 -36.57
N GLY A 265 -10.54 -5.39 -37.02
CA GLY A 265 -11.70 -5.70 -36.18
C GLY A 265 -11.50 -6.95 -35.34
N VAL A 266 -11.07 -8.07 -35.95
CA VAL A 266 -10.80 -9.33 -35.23
C VAL A 266 -9.74 -9.13 -34.15
N LEU A 267 -8.63 -8.44 -34.44
CA LEU A 267 -7.56 -8.19 -33.48
C LEU A 267 -8.02 -7.30 -32.31
N ILE A 268 -8.75 -6.23 -32.62
CA ILE A 268 -9.28 -5.30 -31.62
C ILE A 268 -10.30 -6.02 -30.74
N PHE A 269 -11.26 -6.71 -31.34
CA PHE A 269 -12.31 -7.44 -30.61
C PHE A 269 -11.72 -8.53 -29.71
N ALA A 270 -10.77 -9.32 -30.20
CA ALA A 270 -10.07 -10.33 -29.39
C ALA A 270 -9.34 -9.71 -28.18
N THR A 271 -8.66 -8.57 -28.39
CA THR A 271 -7.96 -7.84 -27.32
C THR A 271 -8.93 -7.30 -26.26
N ILE A 272 -10.07 -6.77 -26.70
CA ILE A 272 -11.13 -6.25 -25.81
C ILE A 272 -11.70 -7.38 -24.95
N VAL A 273 -12.15 -8.47 -25.58
CA VAL A 273 -12.74 -9.61 -24.88
C VAL A 273 -11.73 -10.20 -23.88
N GLY A 274 -10.46 -10.32 -24.27
CA GLY A 274 -9.38 -10.74 -23.37
C GLY A 274 -9.20 -9.82 -22.16
N ASN A 275 -9.17 -8.50 -22.39
CA ASN A 275 -9.02 -7.51 -21.32
C ASN A 275 -10.23 -7.48 -20.37
N ILE A 276 -11.46 -7.55 -20.90
CA ILE A 276 -12.68 -7.65 -20.08
C ILE A 276 -12.67 -8.94 -19.26
N GLY A 277 -12.33 -10.08 -19.87
CA GLY A 277 -12.23 -11.36 -19.18
C GLY A 277 -11.22 -11.32 -18.02
N SER A 278 -10.03 -10.77 -18.27
CA SER A 278 -9.01 -10.58 -17.23
C SER A 278 -9.49 -9.67 -16.09
N MET A 279 -10.18 -8.56 -16.39
CA MET A 279 -10.73 -7.68 -15.37
C MET A 279 -11.82 -8.36 -14.52
N ILE A 280 -12.70 -9.15 -15.13
CA ILE A 280 -13.74 -9.90 -14.41
C ILE A 280 -13.11 -10.94 -13.47
N SER A 281 -12.11 -11.69 -13.95
CA SER A 281 -11.37 -12.65 -13.12
C SER A 281 -10.69 -11.96 -11.93
N ASN A 282 -9.98 -10.84 -12.18
CA ASN A 282 -9.33 -10.06 -11.12
C ASN A 282 -10.33 -9.51 -10.08
N MET A 283 -11.53 -9.09 -10.52
CA MET A 283 -12.57 -8.59 -9.61
C MET A 283 -13.11 -9.69 -8.69
N ASN A 284 -13.19 -10.93 -9.18
CA ASN A 284 -13.70 -12.07 -8.42
C ASN A 284 -12.61 -12.86 -7.69
N ALA A 285 -11.33 -12.53 -7.87
CA ALA A 285 -10.18 -13.28 -7.35
C ALA A 285 -10.26 -13.59 -5.85
N ALA A 286 -10.64 -12.62 -5.01
CA ALA A 286 -10.76 -12.84 -3.55
C ALA A 286 -11.87 -13.84 -3.19
N ARG A 287 -12.97 -13.84 -3.96
CA ARG A 287 -14.06 -14.80 -3.78
C ARG A 287 -13.66 -16.19 -4.26
N GLU A 288 -12.99 -16.28 -5.40
CA GLU A 288 -12.46 -17.53 -5.93
C GLU A 288 -11.45 -18.17 -4.95
N GLU A 289 -10.53 -17.38 -4.39
CA GLU A 289 -9.56 -17.86 -3.40
C GLU A 289 -10.25 -18.40 -2.13
N PHE A 290 -11.24 -17.65 -1.61
CA PHE A 290 -11.99 -18.09 -0.45
C PHE A 290 -12.80 -19.36 -0.72
N GLN A 291 -13.45 -19.44 -1.88
CA GLN A 291 -14.20 -20.62 -2.29
C GLN A 291 -13.28 -21.85 -2.45
N ALA A 292 -12.08 -21.67 -3.03
CA ALA A 292 -11.09 -22.72 -3.15
C ALA A 292 -10.66 -23.29 -1.78
N LYS A 293 -10.49 -22.42 -0.76
CA LYS A 293 -10.21 -22.85 0.63
C LYS A 293 -11.37 -23.67 1.21
N ILE A 294 -12.61 -23.24 1.01
CA ILE A 294 -13.80 -23.99 1.46
C ILE A 294 -13.86 -25.36 0.78
N ASP A 295 -13.63 -25.42 -0.52
CA ASP A 295 -13.74 -26.66 -1.29
C ASP A 295 -12.65 -27.66 -0.89
N ALA A 296 -11.43 -27.20 -0.60
CA ALA A 296 -10.37 -28.03 -0.02
C ALA A 296 -10.77 -28.62 1.35
N ILE A 297 -11.42 -27.83 2.20
CA ILE A 297 -11.89 -28.29 3.52
C ILE A 297 -13.04 -29.29 3.38
N LYS A 298 -13.99 -29.05 2.47
CA LYS A 298 -15.05 -30.01 2.15
C LYS A 298 -14.48 -31.34 1.68
N GLN A 299 -13.51 -31.31 0.75
CA GLN A 299 -12.82 -32.52 0.29
C GLN A 299 -12.12 -33.25 1.43
N TYR A 300 -11.43 -32.53 2.32
CA TYR A 300 -10.79 -33.12 3.50
C TYR A 300 -11.82 -33.81 4.43
N MET A 301 -12.94 -33.16 4.72
CA MET A 301 -13.99 -33.71 5.59
C MET A 301 -14.64 -34.96 4.99
N GLN A 302 -14.86 -34.96 3.67
CA GLN A 302 -15.37 -36.12 2.95
C GLN A 302 -14.38 -37.29 2.99
N PHE A 303 -13.10 -37.03 2.70
CA PHE A 303 -12.05 -38.05 2.75
C PHE A 303 -11.89 -38.67 4.14
N ARG A 304 -12.05 -37.87 5.20
CA ARG A 304 -11.96 -38.32 6.60
C ARG A 304 -13.27 -38.84 7.18
N ASN A 305 -14.35 -38.91 6.40
CA ASN A 305 -15.68 -39.34 6.85
C ASN A 305 -16.16 -38.60 8.12
N VAL A 306 -15.99 -37.27 8.13
CA VAL A 306 -16.50 -36.42 9.22
C VAL A 306 -18.03 -36.46 9.25
N SER A 307 -18.63 -36.36 10.43
CA SER A 307 -20.09 -36.35 10.58
C SER A 307 -20.74 -35.18 9.83
N LYS A 308 -21.93 -35.41 9.27
CA LYS A 308 -22.67 -34.39 8.51
C LYS A 308 -23.03 -33.17 9.34
N ASP A 309 -23.25 -33.35 10.65
CA ASP A 309 -23.52 -32.25 11.57
C ASP A 309 -22.31 -31.33 11.74
N LEU A 310 -21.10 -31.91 11.85
CA LEU A 310 -19.87 -31.12 11.96
C LEU A 310 -19.55 -30.44 10.61
N GLU A 311 -19.72 -31.14 9.48
CA GLU A 311 -19.58 -30.55 8.14
C GLU A 311 -20.49 -29.33 7.96
N LYS A 312 -21.77 -29.45 8.32
CA LYS A 312 -22.74 -28.34 8.24
C LYS A 312 -22.36 -27.18 9.15
N ARG A 313 -21.85 -27.46 10.35
CA ARG A 313 -21.37 -26.44 11.29
C ARG A 313 -20.16 -25.69 10.75
N VAL A 314 -19.20 -26.39 10.14
CA VAL A 314 -18.00 -25.78 9.53
C VAL A 314 -18.39 -24.87 8.36
N ILE A 315 -19.27 -25.34 7.46
CA ILE A 315 -19.74 -24.53 6.32
C ILE A 315 -20.44 -23.26 6.80
N LYS A 316 -21.34 -23.38 7.79
CA LYS A 316 -22.07 -22.24 8.36
C LYS A 316 -21.13 -21.20 8.99
N TRP A 317 -20.03 -21.63 9.60
CA TRP A 317 -19.01 -20.73 10.13
C TRP A 317 -18.27 -19.98 9.02
N PHE A 318 -17.88 -20.66 7.94
CA PHE A 318 -17.29 -19.99 6.77
C PHE A 318 -18.24 -19.02 6.09
N ASP A 319 -19.53 -19.37 5.93
CA ASP A 319 -20.55 -18.47 5.39
C ASP A 319 -20.68 -17.19 6.24
N TYR A 320 -20.63 -17.33 7.57
CA TYR A 320 -20.62 -16.20 8.49
C TYR A 320 -19.38 -15.32 8.31
N LEU A 321 -18.18 -15.91 8.21
CA LEU A 321 -16.94 -15.16 7.99
C LEU A 321 -16.98 -14.37 6.68
N TRP A 322 -17.49 -14.97 5.60
CA TRP A 322 -17.58 -14.31 4.30
C TRP A 322 -18.60 -13.17 4.29
N THR A 323 -19.81 -13.46 4.75
CA THR A 323 -20.92 -12.48 4.73
C THR A 323 -20.60 -11.24 5.56
N ASN A 324 -19.88 -11.41 6.66
CA ASN A 324 -19.47 -10.29 7.52
C ASN A 324 -18.10 -9.70 7.17
N LYS A 325 -17.49 -10.08 6.03
CA LYS A 325 -16.18 -9.61 5.57
C LYS A 325 -15.03 -9.83 6.57
N LYS A 326 -15.14 -10.87 7.42
CA LYS A 326 -14.15 -11.27 8.43
C LYS A 326 -13.19 -12.35 7.94
N ALA A 327 -13.29 -12.74 6.67
CA ALA A 327 -12.43 -13.76 6.05
C ALA A 327 -11.02 -13.25 5.69
N VAL A 328 -10.78 -11.94 5.74
CA VAL A 328 -9.51 -11.33 5.37
C VAL A 328 -8.57 -11.31 6.58
N ASN A 329 -7.36 -11.82 6.40
CA ASN A 329 -6.32 -11.76 7.43
C ASN A 329 -5.71 -10.35 7.49
N GLU A 330 -6.08 -9.57 8.52
CA GLU A 330 -5.59 -8.20 8.70
C GLU A 330 -4.06 -8.10 8.69
N ARG A 331 -3.36 -9.11 9.24
CA ARG A 331 -1.89 -9.14 9.28
C ARG A 331 -1.26 -9.22 7.89
N GLU A 332 -1.87 -9.96 6.97
CA GLU A 332 -1.36 -10.08 5.60
C GLU A 332 -1.55 -8.77 4.82
N VAL A 333 -2.69 -8.09 5.03
CA VAL A 333 -2.99 -6.80 4.39
C VAL A 333 -2.04 -5.71 4.88
N LEU A 334 -1.77 -5.66 6.18
CA LEU A 334 -0.95 -4.63 6.80
C LEU A 334 0.57 -4.87 6.66
N LYS A 335 0.99 -6.03 6.13
CA LYS A 335 2.41 -6.39 5.94
C LYS A 335 3.17 -5.44 5.00
N TYR A 336 2.47 -4.83 4.05
CA TYR A 336 3.07 -3.94 3.05
C TYR A 336 3.26 -2.49 3.55
N LEU A 337 2.74 -2.17 4.74
CA LEU A 337 2.84 -0.84 5.31
C LEU A 337 4.09 -0.72 6.19
N PRO A 338 4.77 0.45 6.18
CA PRO A 338 5.77 0.78 7.18
C PRO A 338 5.20 0.68 8.60
N ASP A 339 6.05 0.28 9.56
CA ASP A 339 5.62 0.02 10.95
C ASP A 339 4.86 1.19 11.58
N LYS A 340 5.26 2.43 11.27
CA LYS A 340 4.58 3.63 11.73
C LYS A 340 3.13 3.73 11.23
N LEU A 341 2.88 3.50 9.95
CA LEU A 341 1.52 3.54 9.38
C LEU A 341 0.68 2.36 9.88
N ARG A 342 1.29 1.18 10.06
CA ARG A 342 0.63 0.03 10.66
C ARG A 342 0.16 0.34 12.09
N ALA A 343 1.02 0.97 12.89
CA ALA A 343 0.68 1.41 14.24
C ALA A 343 -0.46 2.44 14.23
N GLU A 344 -0.37 3.48 13.39
CA GLU A 344 -1.43 4.50 13.29
C GLU A 344 -2.80 3.91 12.92
N ILE A 345 -2.85 2.97 11.96
CA ILE A 345 -4.09 2.28 11.59
C ILE A 345 -4.60 1.44 12.75
N ALA A 346 -3.73 0.61 13.35
CA ALA A 346 -4.13 -0.28 14.42
C ALA A 346 -4.69 0.50 15.62
N ILE A 347 -4.06 1.64 15.96
CA ILE A 347 -4.55 2.55 17.00
C ILE A 347 -5.94 3.07 16.64
N ASN A 348 -6.13 3.60 15.44
CA ASN A 348 -7.44 4.14 15.03
C ASN A 348 -8.55 3.08 15.00
N VAL A 349 -8.22 1.81 14.74
CA VAL A 349 -9.21 0.72 14.67
C VAL A 349 -9.52 0.11 16.04
N HIS A 350 -8.52 -0.05 16.90
CA HIS A 350 -8.64 -0.85 18.13
C HIS A 350 -8.59 -0.06 19.43
N LEU A 351 -8.09 1.19 19.43
CA LEU A 351 -7.89 1.97 20.65
C LEU A 351 -9.19 2.24 21.39
N GLU A 352 -10.29 2.51 20.67
CA GLU A 352 -11.59 2.73 21.30
C GLU A 352 -12.10 1.47 22.03
N THR A 353 -11.90 0.29 21.45
CA THR A 353 -12.28 -0.97 22.09
C THR A 353 -11.45 -1.20 23.35
N LEU A 354 -10.13 -0.97 23.30
CA LEU A 354 -9.25 -1.12 24.46
C LEU A 354 -9.54 -0.12 25.57
N LYS A 355 -9.84 1.15 25.25
CA LYS A 355 -10.20 2.16 26.24
C LYS A 355 -11.51 1.86 26.98
N LYS A 356 -12.44 1.14 26.34
CA LYS A 356 -13.68 0.67 27.00
C LYS A 356 -13.41 -0.42 28.03
N VAL A 357 -12.28 -1.13 27.93
CA VAL A 357 -11.92 -2.18 28.88
C VAL A 357 -11.45 -1.54 30.17
N GLN A 358 -12.18 -1.76 31.27
CA GLN A 358 -11.92 -1.13 32.57
C GLN A 358 -10.49 -1.33 33.11
N ILE A 359 -9.80 -2.39 32.72
CA ILE A 359 -8.42 -2.64 33.20
C ILE A 359 -7.38 -1.79 32.45
N PHE A 360 -7.72 -1.34 31.25
CA PHE A 360 -6.85 -0.58 30.35
C PHE A 360 -7.27 0.89 30.24
N SER A 361 -8.40 1.29 30.85
CA SER A 361 -8.87 2.68 30.84
C SER A 361 -7.91 3.63 31.56
N ASP A 362 -7.28 3.14 32.63
CA ASP A 362 -6.40 3.93 33.51
C ASP A 362 -4.91 3.72 33.16
N CYS A 363 -4.61 3.00 32.08
CA CYS A 363 -3.26 2.76 31.61
C CYS A 363 -2.73 3.91 30.75
N GLU A 364 -1.41 4.09 30.75
CA GLU A 364 -0.74 5.05 29.87
C GLU A 364 -1.01 4.72 28.38
N ALA A 365 -1.16 5.76 27.56
CA ALA A 365 -1.41 5.61 26.12
C ALA A 365 -0.32 4.80 25.41
N GLY A 366 0.94 4.87 25.86
CA GLY A 366 2.05 4.10 25.29
C GLY A 366 1.81 2.58 25.36
N LEU A 367 1.38 2.07 26.52
CA LEU A 367 1.02 0.66 26.68
C LEU A 367 -0.11 0.25 25.74
N LEU A 368 -1.15 1.08 25.62
CA LEU A 368 -2.29 0.79 24.74
C LEU A 368 -1.84 0.65 23.28
N VAL A 369 -0.95 1.52 22.82
CA VAL A 369 -0.39 1.46 21.46
C VAL A 369 0.38 0.15 21.23
N GLU A 370 1.20 -0.26 22.20
CA GLU A 370 1.96 -1.50 22.10
C GLU A 370 1.05 -2.73 22.09
N LEU A 371 0.05 -2.78 22.96
CA LEU A 371 -0.91 -3.88 23.05
C LEU A 371 -1.75 -4.01 21.78
N VAL A 372 -2.22 -2.89 21.22
CA VAL A 372 -2.99 -2.84 19.97
C VAL A 372 -2.30 -3.59 18.84
N LEU A 373 -0.97 -3.46 18.71
CA LEU A 373 -0.19 -4.11 17.67
C LEU A 373 -0.08 -5.64 17.82
N LYS A 374 -0.27 -6.15 19.05
CA LYS A 374 -0.16 -7.57 19.39
C LYS A 374 -1.53 -8.29 19.43
N LEU A 375 -2.64 -7.56 19.40
CA LEU A 375 -3.99 -8.14 19.40
C LEU A 375 -4.25 -8.99 18.14
N GLN A 376 -4.91 -10.13 18.34
CA GLN A 376 -5.31 -11.05 17.27
C GLN A 376 -6.83 -11.21 17.23
N PRO A 377 -7.52 -10.83 16.15
CA PRO A 377 -8.96 -11.07 16.04
C PRO A 377 -9.26 -12.57 15.92
N GLN A 378 -10.24 -13.05 16.69
CA GLN A 378 -10.76 -14.42 16.66
C GLN A 378 -12.29 -14.42 16.69
N VAL A 379 -12.92 -15.31 15.92
CA VAL A 379 -14.38 -15.40 15.79
C VAL A 379 -14.87 -16.76 16.28
N TYR A 380 -15.81 -16.74 17.23
CA TYR A 380 -16.43 -17.95 17.79
C TYR A 380 -17.88 -18.10 17.34
N SER A 381 -18.34 -19.35 17.17
CA SER A 381 -19.72 -19.66 16.79
C SER A 381 -20.65 -19.77 18.01
N PRO A 382 -21.97 -19.66 17.83
CA PRO A 382 -22.93 -19.92 18.90
C PRO A 382 -22.75 -21.32 19.50
N GLY A 383 -22.66 -21.40 20.82
CA GLY A 383 -22.46 -22.64 21.57
C GLY A 383 -21.00 -23.06 21.75
N ASP A 384 -20.04 -22.37 21.12
CA ASP A 384 -18.62 -22.69 21.25
C ASP A 384 -18.10 -22.36 22.64
N TYR A 385 -17.35 -23.29 23.22
CA TYR A 385 -16.59 -23.02 24.44
C TYR A 385 -15.26 -22.38 24.06
N ILE A 386 -15.04 -21.15 24.52
CA ILE A 386 -13.78 -20.43 24.33
C ILE A 386 -12.72 -21.01 25.26
N CYS A 387 -13.10 -21.29 26.51
CA CYS A 387 -12.26 -22.02 27.45
C CYS A 387 -13.11 -22.86 28.39
N ARG A 388 -12.55 -23.97 28.87
CA ARG A 388 -13.16 -24.79 29.92
C ARG A 388 -12.36 -24.66 31.21
N LYS A 389 -13.04 -24.81 32.33
CA LYS A 389 -12.45 -24.84 33.66
C LYS A 389 -11.40 -25.96 33.72
N GLY A 390 -10.21 -25.63 34.18
CA GLY A 390 -9.08 -26.55 34.25
C GLY A 390 -8.16 -26.57 33.02
N ASP A 391 -8.55 -25.99 31.89
CA ASP A 391 -7.67 -25.86 30.71
C ASP A 391 -6.46 -24.97 31.03
N ILE A 392 -5.35 -25.16 30.32
CA ILE A 392 -4.17 -24.29 30.49
C ILE A 392 -4.46 -22.95 29.80
N GLY A 393 -4.44 -21.85 30.55
CA GLY A 393 -4.64 -20.51 30.01
C GLY A 393 -3.32 -19.88 29.57
N ARG A 394 -3.18 -19.62 28.27
CA ARG A 394 -2.00 -18.95 27.67
C ARG A 394 -2.33 -17.59 27.06
N GLU A 395 -3.59 -17.22 27.07
CA GLU A 395 -4.14 -16.10 26.32
C GLU A 395 -5.19 -15.40 27.19
N MET A 396 -5.36 -14.09 27.00
CA MET A 396 -6.53 -13.37 27.47
C MET A 396 -7.36 -12.90 26.28
N TYR A 397 -8.65 -12.72 26.52
CA TYR A 397 -9.60 -12.31 25.50
C TYR A 397 -10.30 -11.03 25.90
N ILE A 398 -10.47 -10.13 24.93
CA ILE A 398 -11.23 -8.90 25.04
C ILE A 398 -12.43 -9.02 24.11
N ILE A 399 -13.63 -8.75 24.61
CA ILE A 399 -14.87 -8.86 23.83
C ILE A 399 -15.05 -7.59 23.02
N LYS A 400 -14.89 -7.70 21.69
CA LYS A 400 -15.17 -6.60 20.75
C LYS A 400 -16.65 -6.52 20.44
N GLU A 401 -17.25 -7.64 20.08
CA GLU A 401 -18.66 -7.76 19.72
C GLU A 401 -19.18 -9.15 20.11
N GLY A 402 -20.43 -9.23 20.58
CA GLY A 402 -21.08 -10.48 20.95
C GLY A 402 -21.36 -10.60 22.45
N LYS A 403 -21.88 -11.77 22.84
CA LYS A 403 -22.25 -12.07 24.22
C LYS A 403 -21.72 -13.44 24.60
N LEU A 404 -20.98 -13.50 25.70
CA LEU A 404 -20.44 -14.72 26.26
C LEU A 404 -21.12 -15.02 27.59
N ALA A 405 -21.43 -16.28 27.86
CA ALA A 405 -21.96 -16.71 29.15
C ALA A 405 -20.88 -17.50 29.91
N VAL A 406 -20.68 -17.14 31.18
CA VAL A 406 -19.95 -17.95 32.14
C VAL A 406 -20.89 -19.05 32.62
N VAL A 407 -20.59 -20.29 32.25
CA VAL A 407 -21.44 -21.47 32.51
C VAL A 407 -20.85 -22.31 33.65
N ALA A 408 -21.71 -22.88 34.48
CA ALA A 408 -21.28 -23.87 35.46
C ALA A 408 -20.85 -25.18 34.79
N ASP A 409 -20.36 -26.10 35.62
CA ASP A 409 -19.85 -27.40 35.17
C ASP A 409 -20.97 -28.29 34.57
N ASP A 410 -22.25 -27.95 34.81
CA ASP A 410 -23.42 -28.59 34.19
C ASP A 410 -23.69 -28.13 32.74
N GLY A 411 -23.05 -27.06 32.28
CA GLY A 411 -23.25 -26.47 30.96
C GLY A 411 -24.60 -25.78 30.73
N VAL A 412 -25.46 -25.69 31.75
CA VAL A 412 -26.82 -25.15 31.66
C VAL A 412 -26.95 -23.87 32.50
N THR A 413 -26.46 -23.87 33.73
CA THR A 413 -26.58 -22.72 34.63
C THR A 413 -25.60 -21.62 34.21
N GLN A 414 -26.14 -20.41 34.00
CA GLN A 414 -25.38 -19.23 33.58
C GLN A 414 -25.17 -18.32 34.79
N PHE A 415 -23.92 -18.07 35.17
CA PHE A 415 -23.59 -17.19 36.29
C PHE A 415 -23.65 -15.72 35.90
N VAL A 416 -22.96 -15.37 34.80
CA VAL A 416 -22.81 -14.00 34.32
C VAL A 416 -22.74 -14.01 32.80
N VAL A 417 -23.32 -12.98 32.17
CA VAL A 417 -23.16 -12.72 30.74
C VAL A 417 -22.18 -11.54 30.58
N LEU A 418 -21.09 -11.79 29.87
CA LEU A 418 -20.10 -10.80 29.49
C LEU A 418 -20.49 -10.22 28.12
N SER A 419 -20.51 -8.90 28.03
CA SER A 419 -20.81 -8.15 26.80
C SER A 419 -19.57 -7.42 26.28
N ASP A 420 -19.74 -6.68 25.20
CA ASP A 420 -18.75 -5.79 24.62
C ASP A 420 -18.04 -4.90 25.66
N GLY A 421 -16.72 -4.74 25.50
CA GLY A 421 -15.87 -4.00 26.45
C GLY A 421 -15.46 -4.79 27.70
N SER A 422 -16.03 -5.97 27.92
CA SER A 422 -15.56 -6.88 28.97
C SER A 422 -14.35 -7.70 28.49
N TYR A 423 -13.59 -8.27 29.43
CA TYR A 423 -12.44 -9.13 29.16
C TYR A 423 -12.45 -10.33 30.10
N PHE A 424 -11.68 -11.36 29.77
CA PHE A 424 -11.49 -12.53 30.62
C PHE A 424 -10.18 -13.25 30.32
N GLY A 425 -9.75 -14.09 31.25
CA GLY A 425 -8.54 -14.91 31.12
C GLY A 425 -7.27 -14.27 31.67
N GLU A 426 -7.40 -13.09 32.30
CA GLU A 426 -6.37 -12.33 32.98
C GLU A 426 -5.70 -13.12 34.12
N ILE A 427 -6.45 -13.96 34.82
CA ILE A 427 -5.94 -14.69 35.99
C ILE A 427 -4.90 -15.75 35.58
N SER A 428 -5.11 -16.45 34.47
CA SER A 428 -4.23 -17.55 34.06
C SER A 428 -2.90 -17.08 33.44
N ILE A 429 -2.85 -15.84 32.96
CA ILE A 429 -1.66 -15.25 32.34
C ILE A 429 -0.77 -14.57 33.40
N LEU A 430 -1.37 -13.95 34.41
CA LEU A 430 -0.69 -13.33 35.55
C LEU A 430 -0.30 -14.47 36.51
N ASN A 431 0.97 -14.81 36.60
CA ASN A 431 1.47 -15.86 37.51
C ASN A 431 1.36 -15.41 38.99
N ILE A 432 0.14 -15.21 39.49
CA ILE A 432 -0.14 -14.72 40.84
C ILE A 432 0.26 -15.80 41.86
N LYS A 433 1.23 -15.47 42.72
CA LYS A 433 1.67 -16.34 43.82
C LYS A 433 0.50 -16.60 44.79
N GLY A 434 0.32 -17.85 45.20
CA GLY A 434 -0.79 -18.28 46.07
C GLY A 434 -2.11 -18.58 45.34
N SER A 435 -2.15 -18.50 44.00
CA SER A 435 -3.31 -18.95 43.22
C SER A 435 -3.45 -20.48 43.26
N LYS A 436 -4.55 -20.98 43.82
CA LYS A 436 -4.87 -22.43 43.83
C LYS A 436 -5.08 -22.99 42.42
N ALA A 437 -5.45 -22.13 41.47
CA ALA A 437 -5.68 -22.51 40.07
C ALA A 437 -4.39 -22.46 39.22
N GLY A 438 -3.32 -21.79 39.68
CA GLY A 438 -2.09 -21.62 38.92
C GLY A 438 -2.33 -21.02 37.53
N ASN A 439 -1.82 -21.66 36.49
CA ASN A 439 -2.01 -21.25 35.09
C ASN A 439 -3.26 -21.86 34.43
N ARG A 440 -4.19 -22.43 35.20
CA ARG A 440 -5.41 -23.05 34.68
C ARG A 440 -6.58 -22.07 34.67
N ARG A 441 -7.51 -22.27 33.74
CA ARG A 441 -8.76 -21.51 33.62
C ARG A 441 -9.68 -21.82 34.80
N THR A 442 -10.30 -20.79 35.37
CA THR A 442 -11.14 -20.91 36.57
C THR A 442 -12.62 -21.15 36.25
N ALA A 443 -13.06 -20.89 35.02
CA ALA A 443 -14.45 -20.97 34.61
C ALA A 443 -14.64 -21.49 33.17
N ASN A 444 -15.85 -22.00 32.89
CA ASN A 444 -16.27 -22.34 31.53
C ASN A 444 -16.89 -21.11 30.87
N ILE A 445 -16.43 -20.75 29.68
CA ILE A 445 -16.94 -19.58 28.95
C ILE A 445 -17.44 -20.05 27.60
N ARG A 446 -18.71 -19.78 27.32
CA ARG A 446 -19.40 -20.21 26.10
C ARG A 446 -19.96 -19.01 25.34
N SER A 447 -19.79 -18.99 24.03
CA SER A 447 -20.41 -17.98 23.17
C SER A 447 -21.91 -18.23 23.03
N LEU A 448 -22.75 -17.22 23.27
CA LEU A 448 -24.20 -17.33 23.06
C LEU A 448 -24.58 -17.13 21.59
N GLY A 449 -23.83 -16.28 20.88
CA GLY A 449 -24.01 -15.98 19.47
C GLY A 449 -22.69 -16.13 18.70
N TYR A 450 -22.61 -15.50 17.53
CA TYR A 450 -21.30 -15.22 16.96
C TYR A 450 -20.66 -14.10 17.76
N SER A 451 -19.40 -14.31 18.18
CA SER A 451 -18.67 -13.34 18.99
C SER A 451 -17.29 -13.09 18.39
N ASP A 452 -16.92 -11.82 18.34
CA ASP A 452 -15.61 -11.33 17.93
C ASP A 452 -14.80 -10.97 19.16
N LEU A 453 -13.70 -11.67 19.33
CA LEU A 453 -12.79 -11.48 20.46
C LEU A 453 -11.43 -11.03 19.92
N PHE A 454 -10.75 -10.18 20.67
CA PHE A 454 -9.31 -10.00 20.52
C PHE A 454 -8.59 -10.92 21.49
N CYS A 455 -7.72 -11.78 20.97
CA CYS A 455 -6.82 -12.60 21.74
C CYS A 455 -5.48 -11.87 21.92
N LEU A 456 -4.98 -11.83 23.15
CA LEU A 456 -3.65 -11.38 23.50
C LEU A 456 -2.89 -12.54 24.18
N HIS A 457 -1.73 -12.89 23.65
CA HIS A 457 -0.92 -13.98 24.19
C HIS A 457 -0.20 -13.54 25.47
N LYS A 458 0.09 -14.51 26.35
CA LYS A 458 0.81 -14.27 27.59
C LYS A 458 2.17 -13.62 27.35
N ASP A 459 2.94 -14.13 26.40
CA ASP A 459 4.30 -13.65 26.13
C ASP A 459 4.27 -12.19 25.65
N ASP A 460 3.37 -11.88 24.72
CA ASP A 460 3.12 -10.54 24.17
C ASP A 460 2.75 -9.52 25.26
N LEU A 461 1.86 -9.91 26.18
CA LEU A 461 1.45 -9.07 27.31
C LEU A 461 2.60 -8.90 28.31
N MET A 462 3.28 -9.99 28.67
CA MET A 462 4.34 -9.95 29.67
C MET A 462 5.51 -9.09 29.20
N GLU A 463 5.83 -9.12 27.91
CA GLU A 463 6.81 -8.22 27.29
C GLU A 463 6.41 -6.75 27.47
N ALA A 464 5.17 -6.39 27.14
CA ALA A 464 4.68 -5.02 27.30
C ALA A 464 4.66 -4.58 28.79
N LEU A 465 4.26 -5.48 29.68
CA LEU A 465 4.22 -5.21 31.13
C LEU A 465 5.60 -5.09 31.79
N ILE A 466 6.69 -5.48 31.12
CA ILE A 466 8.06 -5.21 31.60
C ILE A 466 8.37 -3.71 31.48
N GLU A 467 7.94 -3.08 30.39
CA GLU A 467 8.14 -1.64 30.15
C GLU A 467 7.18 -0.78 30.98
N TYR A 468 5.98 -1.30 31.28
CA TYR A 468 4.92 -0.60 32.03
C TYR A 468 4.59 -1.29 33.38
N PRO A 469 5.44 -1.12 34.42
CA PRO A 469 5.30 -1.83 35.69
C PRO A 469 4.06 -1.41 36.51
N GLU A 470 3.58 -0.17 36.38
CA GLU A 470 2.37 0.30 37.07
C GLU A 470 1.12 -0.45 36.57
N ALA A 471 0.98 -0.61 35.26
CA ALA A 471 -0.10 -1.37 34.66
C ALA A 471 -0.05 -2.85 35.09
N LYS A 472 1.15 -3.42 35.23
CA LYS A 472 1.33 -4.77 35.76
C LYS A 472 0.79 -4.90 37.18
N THR A 473 1.10 -3.94 38.06
CA THR A 473 0.58 -3.97 39.43
C THR A 473 -0.94 -3.84 39.49
N LEU A 474 -1.54 -2.99 38.66
CA LEU A 474 -2.99 -2.84 38.56
C LEU A 474 -3.66 -4.15 38.10
N LEU A 475 -3.08 -4.80 37.08
CA LEU A 475 -3.52 -6.10 36.57
C LEU A 475 -3.44 -7.19 37.65
N GLU A 476 -2.32 -7.28 38.37
CA GLU A 476 -2.14 -8.25 39.45
C GLU A 476 -3.10 -8.00 40.63
N GLU A 477 -3.36 -6.74 41.00
CA GLU A 477 -4.31 -6.39 42.06
C GLU A 477 -5.75 -6.75 41.69
N LYS A 478 -6.18 -6.43 40.47
CA LYS A 478 -7.49 -6.84 39.95
C LYS A 478 -7.62 -8.38 39.90
N GLY A 479 -6.59 -9.07 39.42
CA GLY A 479 -6.56 -10.54 39.43
C GLY A 479 -6.67 -11.13 40.84
N LYS A 480 -5.99 -10.53 41.84
CA LYS A 480 -6.12 -10.93 43.24
C LYS A 480 -7.53 -10.69 43.79
N GLN A 481 -8.17 -9.56 43.49
CA GLN A 481 -9.54 -9.26 43.93
C GLN A 481 -10.53 -10.31 43.42
N ILE A 482 -10.39 -10.72 42.16
CA ILE A 482 -11.25 -11.76 41.56
C ILE A 482 -10.98 -13.13 42.20
N LEU A 483 -9.70 -13.51 42.36
CA LEU A 483 -9.33 -14.76 43.04
C LEU A 483 -9.81 -14.82 44.51
N MET A 484 -9.80 -13.70 45.22
CA MET A 484 -10.34 -13.61 46.59
C MET A 484 -11.85 -13.80 46.61
N LYS A 485 -12.58 -13.15 45.68
CA LYS A 485 -14.04 -13.29 45.56
C LYS A 485 -14.45 -14.74 45.29
N ASP A 486 -13.66 -15.46 44.50
CA ASP A 486 -13.93 -16.85 44.14
C ASP A 486 -13.35 -17.87 45.15
N GLY A 487 -12.71 -17.42 46.23
CA GLY A 487 -12.10 -18.29 47.26
C GLY A 487 -10.89 -19.10 46.78
N LEU A 488 -10.31 -18.73 45.63
CA LEU A 488 -9.21 -19.41 44.94
C LEU A 488 -7.82 -18.85 45.28
N LEU A 489 -7.75 -17.83 46.14
CA LEU A 489 -6.48 -17.30 46.65
C LEU A 489 -6.16 -17.90 48.02
N ASP A 490 -4.96 -18.45 48.16
CA ASP A 490 -4.39 -18.77 49.46
C ASP A 490 -3.73 -17.51 50.04
N LEU A 491 -4.37 -16.93 51.06
CA LEU A 491 -3.95 -15.68 51.70
C LEU A 491 -2.61 -15.83 52.43
N GLU A 492 -2.25 -17.03 52.89
CA GLU A 492 -0.96 -17.27 53.56
C GLU A 492 0.19 -17.21 52.56
N GLN A 493 0.06 -17.89 51.41
CA GLN A 493 1.07 -17.85 50.34
C GLN A 493 1.10 -16.53 49.58
N ALA A 494 -0.04 -15.84 49.41
CA ALA A 494 -0.11 -14.56 48.73
C ALA A 494 0.51 -13.40 49.54
N ASN A 495 0.51 -13.51 50.87
CA ASN A 495 1.10 -12.53 51.80
C ASN A 495 2.54 -12.84 52.22
N MET A 496 3.10 -13.98 51.80
CA MET A 496 4.56 -14.19 51.86
C MET A 496 5.22 -13.09 51.03
N LYS A 497 5.71 -12.05 51.72
CA LYS A 497 6.47 -10.93 51.13
C LYS A 497 7.54 -11.50 50.20
N ARG A 498 7.85 -10.73 49.14
CA ARG A 498 8.94 -10.99 48.18
C ARG A 498 10.05 -11.78 48.84
N ASP A 499 10.41 -12.91 48.24
CA ASP A 499 11.58 -13.74 48.52
C ASP A 499 12.90 -12.93 48.40
N THR A 500 13.05 -11.81 49.10
CA THR A 500 14.31 -11.05 49.18
C THR A 500 15.35 -11.93 49.86
N GLU A 501 14.98 -12.70 50.89
CA GLU A 501 15.89 -13.62 51.57
C GLU A 501 16.34 -14.78 50.66
N ASN A 502 15.45 -15.31 49.81
CA ASN A 502 15.76 -16.41 48.90
C ASN A 502 16.59 -15.94 47.69
N LEU A 503 16.37 -14.69 47.23
CA LEU A 503 17.17 -14.08 46.17
C LEU A 503 18.56 -13.69 46.69
N GLU A 504 18.65 -13.10 47.88
CA GLU A 504 19.93 -12.79 48.55
C GLU A 504 20.74 -14.06 48.82
N GLN A 505 20.10 -15.15 49.27
CA GLN A 505 20.78 -16.44 49.41
C GLN A 505 21.30 -16.97 48.07
N LYS A 506 20.51 -16.89 46.99
CA LYS A 506 20.96 -17.33 45.66
C LYS A 506 22.08 -16.46 45.09
N VAL A 507 22.00 -15.14 45.29
CA VAL A 507 23.06 -14.20 44.88
C VAL A 507 24.33 -14.47 45.67
N SER A 508 24.25 -14.66 46.99
CA SER A 508 25.37 -15.03 47.84
C SER A 508 25.98 -16.39 47.43
N GLN A 509 25.15 -17.36 47.01
CA GLN A 509 25.63 -18.63 46.48
C GLN A 509 26.39 -18.48 45.16
N ILE A 510 25.88 -17.62 44.26
CA ILE A 510 26.52 -17.33 42.97
C ILE A 510 27.84 -16.59 43.18
N GLU A 511 27.89 -15.61 44.08
CA GLU A 511 29.11 -14.91 44.48
C GLU A 511 30.16 -15.90 45.02
N GLY A 512 29.76 -16.81 45.92
CA GLY A 512 30.66 -17.86 46.42
C GLY A 512 31.15 -18.83 45.34
N MET A 513 30.32 -19.15 44.34
CA MET A 513 30.75 -19.96 43.20
C MET A 513 31.72 -19.19 42.29
N LEU A 514 31.53 -17.88 42.11
CA LEU A 514 32.38 -17.02 41.31
C LEU A 514 33.78 -16.88 41.93
N ASP A 515 33.85 -16.70 43.25
CA ASP A 515 35.12 -16.64 44.00
C ASP A 515 35.92 -17.95 43.88
N ASN A 516 35.22 -19.09 43.95
CA ASN A 516 35.85 -20.40 43.79
C ASN A 516 36.40 -20.59 42.36
N LEU A 517 35.65 -20.12 41.36
CA LEU A 517 36.08 -20.11 39.96
C LEU A 517 37.30 -19.21 39.75
N GLN A 518 37.29 -17.98 40.27
CA GLN A 518 38.44 -17.09 40.22
C GLN A 518 39.68 -17.71 40.87
N THR A 519 39.52 -18.35 42.02
CA THR A 519 40.62 -19.02 42.73
C THR A 519 41.20 -20.17 41.90
N ARG A 520 40.35 -21.00 41.28
CA ARG A 520 40.80 -22.07 40.37
C ARG A 520 41.50 -21.51 39.14
N PHE A 521 40.99 -20.41 38.59
CA PHE A 521 41.58 -19.77 37.41
C PHE A 521 42.96 -19.17 37.71
N ALA A 522 43.12 -18.52 38.87
CA ALA A 522 44.40 -18.01 39.34
C ALA A 522 45.42 -19.15 39.52
N LYS A 523 44.99 -20.29 40.08
CA LYS A 523 45.85 -21.48 40.23
C LYS A 523 46.28 -22.06 38.87
N LEU A 524 45.36 -22.16 37.92
CA LEU A 524 45.64 -22.60 36.55
C LEU A 524 46.63 -21.66 35.82
N LEU A 525 46.49 -20.34 35.98
CA LEU A 525 47.44 -19.36 35.44
C LEU A 525 48.84 -19.48 36.09
N ALA A 526 48.91 -19.74 37.39
CA ALA A 526 50.16 -20.00 38.08
C ALA A 526 50.83 -21.29 37.59
N GLU A 527 50.06 -22.38 37.41
CA GLU A 527 50.57 -23.64 36.84
C GLU A 527 51.04 -23.46 35.39
N TYR A 528 50.27 -22.74 34.57
CA TYR A 528 50.62 -22.45 33.18
C TYR A 528 51.91 -21.61 33.07
N SER A 529 52.04 -20.56 33.88
CA SER A 529 53.25 -19.71 33.89
C SER A 529 54.48 -20.48 34.38
N ALA A 530 54.34 -21.33 35.40
CA ALA A 530 55.40 -22.21 35.86
C ALA A 530 55.82 -23.24 34.80
N ALA A 531 54.85 -23.81 34.06
CA ALA A 531 55.13 -24.71 32.96
C ALA A 531 55.87 -24.00 31.82
N GLN A 532 55.44 -22.79 31.43
CA GLN A 532 56.11 -21.93 30.45
C GLN A 532 57.56 -21.61 30.86
N GLN A 533 57.81 -21.28 32.12
CA GLN A 533 59.16 -21.02 32.62
C GLN A 533 60.04 -22.28 32.54
N LYS A 534 59.53 -23.45 32.95
CA LYS A 534 60.25 -24.73 32.80
C LYS A 534 60.57 -25.03 31.35
N LEU A 535 59.64 -24.77 30.44
CA LEU A 535 59.83 -24.96 29.00
C LEU A 535 60.92 -24.03 28.46
N LYS A 536 60.90 -22.73 28.82
CA LYS A 536 61.96 -21.77 28.46
C LYS A 536 63.34 -22.18 28.98
N ILE A 537 63.43 -22.71 30.21
CA ILE A 537 64.69 -23.20 30.77
C ILE A 537 65.20 -24.41 29.97
N ARG A 538 64.33 -25.38 29.66
CA ARG A 538 64.70 -26.53 28.81
C ARG A 538 65.14 -26.10 27.41
N LEU A 539 64.46 -25.12 26.83
CA LEU A 539 64.78 -24.59 25.50
C LEU A 539 66.17 -23.94 25.51
N ARG A 540 66.51 -23.15 26.55
CA ARG A 540 67.87 -22.63 26.74
C ARG A 540 68.91 -23.72 26.93
N GLN A 541 68.60 -24.78 27.68
CA GLN A 541 69.53 -25.92 27.85
C GLN A 541 69.82 -26.61 26.52
N VAL A 542 68.80 -26.84 25.70
CA VAL A 542 68.97 -27.38 24.34
C VAL A 542 69.77 -26.42 23.47
N GLU A 543 69.49 -25.12 23.54
CA GLU A 543 70.22 -24.09 22.78
C GLU A 543 71.72 -24.05 23.14
N THR A 544 72.08 -24.22 24.42
CA THR A 544 73.49 -24.36 24.86
C THR A 544 74.15 -25.66 24.43
N ILE A 545 73.39 -26.75 24.23
CA ILE A 545 73.93 -28.02 23.72
C ILE A 545 74.12 -27.97 22.20
N VAL A 546 73.25 -27.24 21.50
CA VAL A 546 73.24 -27.15 20.03
C VAL A 546 74.22 -26.09 19.49
N LYS A 547 74.47 -25.01 20.25
CA LYS A 547 75.40 -23.94 19.83
C LYS A 547 76.84 -24.41 19.49
N PRO A 548 77.48 -25.30 20.26
CA PRO A 548 78.83 -25.78 19.93
C PRO A 548 78.89 -26.71 18.70
N SER A 549 77.74 -27.19 18.21
CA SER A 549 77.63 -28.05 17.01
C SER A 549 77.28 -27.31 15.72
N LEU A 550 77.13 -25.97 15.77
CA LEU A 550 76.82 -25.12 14.61
C LEU A 550 77.96 -24.16 14.23
N GLU A 551 79.06 -24.14 14.97
CA GLU A 551 80.31 -23.49 14.57
C GLU A 551 81.21 -24.50 13.82
N TYR A 552 80.74 -24.97 12.67
CA TYR A 552 81.60 -25.54 11.64
C TYR A 552 80.96 -25.23 10.27
N ASP A 553 81.78 -24.68 9.38
CA ASP A 553 81.59 -24.53 7.94
C ASP A 553 80.74 -23.35 7.41
N PHE A 554 81.38 -22.18 7.29
CA PHE A 554 80.97 -21.07 6.40
C PHE A 554 82.21 -20.43 5.73
N SER A 555 83.17 -21.24 5.27
CA SER A 555 84.31 -20.75 4.46
C SER A 555 84.20 -21.03 2.97
N ASP A 556 83.23 -21.83 2.50
CA ASP A 556 83.23 -22.35 1.12
C ASP A 556 82.15 -21.76 0.19
N LEU A 557 81.60 -20.58 0.49
CA LEU A 557 80.54 -19.95 -0.33
C LEU A 557 80.87 -18.53 -0.84
N GLU A 558 82.12 -18.09 -0.79
CA GLU A 558 82.54 -16.73 -1.21
C GLU A 558 83.25 -16.65 -2.58
N GLU A 559 83.15 -17.66 -3.44
CA GLU A 559 83.61 -17.58 -4.84
C GLU A 559 82.51 -17.98 -5.83
N LEU A 560 81.49 -17.12 -6.00
CA LEU A 560 80.65 -17.13 -7.22
C LEU A 560 80.03 -15.76 -7.55
N GLN A 561 80.66 -14.66 -7.10
CA GLN A 561 80.36 -13.30 -7.56
C GLN A 561 81.61 -12.58 -8.09
N SER A 562 82.24 -13.17 -9.10
CA SER A 562 83.11 -12.41 -10.00
C SER A 562 83.18 -13.00 -11.40
N THR A 563 82.05 -13.20 -12.09
CA THR A 563 82.01 -13.14 -13.57
C THR A 563 80.57 -13.05 -14.07
N SER A 564 80.11 -11.83 -14.37
CA SER A 564 79.44 -11.52 -15.65
C SER A 564 78.90 -10.08 -15.60
N GLY A 565 79.71 -9.15 -16.10
CA GLY A 565 79.17 -8.03 -16.85
C GLY A 565 78.83 -8.53 -18.25
N HIS A 566 77.54 -8.60 -18.55
CA HIS A 566 76.93 -8.09 -19.78
C HIS A 566 75.41 -8.07 -19.64
#